data_AF-A0A2G3PUG4-F1
#
_entry.id   AF-A0A2G3PUG4-F1
#
_cell.length_a   1.000
_cell.length_b   1.000
_cell.length_c   1.000
_cell.angle_alpha   90.00
_cell.angle_beta   90.00
_cell.angle_gamma   90.00
#
_symmetry.space_group_name_H-M   'P 1'
#
loop_
_entity.id
_entity.type
_entity.pdbx_description
1 polymer ?
#
loop_
_entity_poly.entity_id
_entity_poly.type
_entity_poly.pdbx_seq_one_letter_code
_entity_poly.pdbx_strand_id
1 'polypeptide(L)'
;MIKRIHIESKCIYGSRKIIEVLHKEGENVSLKTVSNIMKENKLHSKTVKKYKATTNSHHNLPVFPNLLNQKFKVDGPGKVWVTDITYI
;
A
#
# COMPACT_ATOMS: atom_id res chain seq x y z
N MET A 1 -19.62 10.07 -12.13
CA MET A 1 -19.57 10.11 -10.66
C MET A 1 -18.90 8.88 -10.03
N ILE A 2 -19.44 7.67 -10.19
CA ILE A 2 -18.87 6.44 -9.60
C ILE A 2 -17.42 6.18 -10.01
N LYS A 3 -17.11 6.28 -11.31
CA LYS A 3 -15.74 6.09 -11.84
C LYS A 3 -14.75 7.13 -11.28
N ARG A 4 -15.21 8.37 -11.06
CA ARG A 4 -14.41 9.46 -10.45
C ARG A 4 -14.01 9.07 -9.03
N ILE A 5 -14.99 8.78 -8.17
CA ILE A 5 -14.76 8.38 -6.76
C ILE A 5 -13.87 7.13 -6.69
N HIS A 6 -14.10 6.16 -7.59
CA HIS A 6 -13.27 4.96 -7.66
C HIS A 6 -11.81 5.28 -7.97
N ILE A 7 -11.53 6.12 -8.97
CA ILE A 7 -10.16 6.50 -9.35
C ILE A 7 -9.50 7.36 -8.27
N GLU A 8 -10.21 8.34 -7.70
CA GLU A 8 -9.72 9.17 -6.58
C GLU A 8 -9.32 8.32 -5.36
N SER A 9 -10.06 7.23 -5.11
CA SER A 9 -9.73 6.25 -4.07
C SER A 9 -8.56 5.33 -4.42
N LYS A 10 -7.84 5.55 -5.54
CA LYS A 10 -6.82 4.64 -6.10
C LYS A 10 -7.39 3.23 -6.36
N CYS A 11 -8.63 3.18 -6.81
CA CYS A 11 -9.43 1.98 -7.03
C CYS A 11 -9.71 1.15 -5.77
N ILE A 12 -9.45 1.66 -4.56
CA ILE A 12 -9.65 0.93 -3.30
C ILE A 12 -11.13 0.81 -2.94
N TYR A 13 -11.96 1.78 -3.34
CA TYR A 13 -13.36 1.81 -2.91
C TYR A 13 -14.23 0.89 -3.78
N GLY A 14 -14.92 -0.02 -3.11
CA GLY A 14 -16.03 -0.80 -3.65
C GLY A 14 -17.37 -0.07 -3.53
N SER A 15 -18.46 -0.73 -3.93
CA SER A 15 -19.81 -0.16 -3.99
C SER A 15 -20.27 0.46 -2.66
N ARG A 16 -19.94 -0.16 -1.52
CA ARG A 16 -20.29 0.35 -0.17
C ARG A 16 -19.62 1.67 0.19
N LYS A 17 -18.33 1.84 -0.12
CA LYS A 17 -17.63 3.10 0.16
C LYS A 17 -18.01 4.18 -0.83
N ILE A 18 -18.28 3.79 -2.08
CA ILE A 18 -18.73 4.73 -3.11
C ILE A 18 -20.11 5.29 -2.74
N ILE A 19 -21.08 4.46 -2.31
CA ILE A 19 -22.40 4.97 -1.88
C ILE A 19 -22.29 5.95 -0.70
N GLU A 20 -21.41 5.70 0.28
CA GLU A 20 -21.18 6.63 1.39
C GLU A 20 -20.66 8.00 0.91
N VAL A 21 -19.76 8.01 -0.08
CA VAL A 21 -19.28 9.27 -0.69
C VAL A 21 -20.39 9.96 -1.46
N LEU A 22 -21.18 9.21 -2.24
CA LEU A 22 -22.33 9.75 -3.00
C LEU A 22 -23.37 10.39 -2.07
N HIS A 23 -23.71 9.72 -0.96
CA HIS A 23 -24.64 10.25 0.03
C HIS A 23 -24.13 11.53 0.70
N LYS A 24 -22.81 11.62 0.96
CA LYS A 24 -22.18 12.85 1.47
C LYS A 24 -22.19 13.99 0.46
N GLU A 25 -22.15 13.67 -0.84
CA GLU A 25 -22.28 14.64 -1.93
C GLU A 25 -23.75 15.01 -2.22
N GLY A 26 -24.72 14.46 -1.47
CA GLY A 26 -26.14 14.79 -1.59
C GLY A 26 -26.93 13.89 -2.55
N GLU A 27 -26.29 12.87 -3.13
CA GLU A 27 -26.96 11.93 -4.03
C GLU A 27 -27.70 10.84 -3.27
N ASN A 28 -28.95 10.58 -3.63
CA ASN A 28 -29.73 9.48 -3.08
C ASN A 28 -29.77 8.30 -4.06
N VAL A 29 -28.79 7.40 -3.94
CA VAL A 29 -28.70 6.19 -4.77
C VAL A 29 -28.67 4.93 -3.93
N SER A 30 -29.22 3.83 -4.47
CA SER A 30 -29.20 2.52 -3.82
C SER A 30 -27.86 1.81 -4.01
N LEU A 31 -27.50 0.93 -3.06
CA LEU A 31 -26.29 0.10 -3.16
C LEU A 31 -26.31 -0.78 -4.41
N LYS A 32 -27.49 -1.29 -4.78
CA LYS A 32 -27.68 -2.15 -5.95
C LYS A 32 -27.40 -1.39 -7.25
N THR A 33 -27.86 -0.14 -7.34
CA THR A 33 -27.56 0.75 -8.47
C THR A 33 -26.05 0.98 -8.60
N VAL A 34 -25.37 1.33 -7.51
CA VAL A 34 -23.91 1.52 -7.51
C VAL A 34 -23.19 0.24 -7.92
N SER A 35 -23.59 -0.91 -7.37
CA SER A 35 -23.00 -2.21 -7.70
C SER A 35 -23.19 -2.60 -9.15
N ASN A 36 -24.36 -2.35 -9.74
CA ASN A 36 -24.61 -2.62 -11.15
C ASN A 36 -23.75 -1.75 -12.05
N ILE A 37 -23.70 -0.44 -11.78
CA ILE A 37 -22.87 0.50 -12.56
C ILE A 37 -21.40 0.10 -12.46
N MET A 38 -20.90 -0.28 -11.28
CA MET A 38 -19.53 -0.77 -11.14
C MET A 38 -19.29 -2.03 -11.99
N LYS A 39 -20.23 -2.99 -11.97
CA LYS A 39 -20.12 -4.23 -12.76
C LYS A 39 -20.14 -3.96 -14.25
N GLU A 40 -21.06 -3.13 -14.74
CA GLU A 40 -21.17 -2.72 -16.15
C GLU A 40 -19.89 -2.03 -16.64
N ASN A 41 -19.26 -1.22 -15.77
CA ASN A 41 -18.02 -0.52 -16.06
C ASN A 41 -16.75 -1.34 -15.75
N LYS A 42 -16.89 -2.62 -15.37
CA LYS A 42 -15.78 -3.52 -14.99
C LYS A 42 -14.89 -2.94 -13.88
N LEU A 43 -15.48 -2.20 -12.95
CA LEU A 43 -14.80 -1.59 -11.80
C LEU A 43 -14.83 -2.54 -10.60
N HIS A 44 -13.66 -2.82 -10.04
CA HIS A 44 -13.52 -3.71 -8.89
C HIS A 44 -12.66 -3.07 -7.80
N SER A 45 -13.07 -3.27 -6.55
CA SER A 45 -12.32 -2.83 -5.37
C SER A 45 -10.94 -3.47 -5.35
N LYS A 46 -9.89 -2.66 -5.29
CA LYS A 46 -8.51 -3.10 -5.11
C LYS A 46 -8.20 -3.27 -3.62
N THR A 47 -7.75 -4.45 -3.23
CA THR A 47 -7.16 -4.67 -1.91
C THR A 47 -5.65 -4.47 -1.98
N VAL A 48 -5.11 -3.64 -1.10
CA VAL A 48 -3.66 -3.46 -0.97
C VAL A 48 -3.18 -4.34 0.18
N LYS A 49 -2.15 -5.15 -0.05
CA LYS A 49 -1.50 -5.92 1.03
C LYS A 49 -0.94 -4.93 2.05
N LYS A 50 -1.25 -5.12 3.33
CA LYS A 50 -0.65 -4.29 4.39
C LYS A 50 0.86 -4.49 4.36
N TYR A 51 1.60 -3.39 4.37
CA TYR A 51 3.04 -3.43 4.59
C TYR A 51 3.31 -4.00 5.99
N LYS A 52 4.25 -4.93 6.10
CA LYS A 52 4.70 -5.50 7.37
C LYS A 52 6.19 -5.21 7.49
N ALA A 53 6.56 -4.28 8.37
CA ALA A 53 7.96 -4.10 8.74
C ALA A 53 8.44 -5.37 9.42
N THR A 54 9.49 -5.99 8.87
CA THR A 54 10.15 -7.16 9.46
C THR A 54 11.17 -6.75 10.52
N THR A 55 11.64 -5.51 10.47
CA THR A 55 12.62 -4.95 11.41
C THR A 55 11.95 -3.92 12.32
N ASN A 56 12.00 -4.15 13.63
CA ASN A 56 11.65 -3.13 14.61
C ASN A 56 12.89 -2.27 14.91
N SER A 57 13.02 -1.13 14.22
CA SER A 57 14.10 -0.17 14.49
C SER A 57 13.89 0.63 15.78
N HIS A 58 12.69 0.59 16.37
CA HIS A 58 12.35 1.25 17.64
C HIS A 58 12.42 0.23 18.79
N HIS A 59 13.64 -0.16 19.15
CA HIS A 59 13.89 -1.07 20.27
C HIS A 59 14.87 -0.45 21.26
N ASN A 60 14.83 -0.92 22.52
CA ASN A 60 15.73 -0.44 23.57
C ASN A 60 17.09 -1.19 23.59
N LEU A 61 17.34 -2.08 22.63
CA LEU A 61 18.62 -2.77 22.51
C LEU A 61 19.70 -1.82 21.95
N PRO A 62 20.99 -2.04 22.27
CA PRO A 62 22.08 -1.27 21.69
C PRO A 62 22.06 -1.32 20.16
N VAL A 63 22.05 -0.14 19.54
CA VAL A 63 22.17 0.01 18.09
C VAL A 63 23.64 0.28 17.77
N PHE A 64 24.28 -0.60 17.00
CA PHE A 64 25.62 -0.37 16.50
C PHE A 64 25.60 0.59 15.31
N PRO A 65 26.57 1.52 15.20
CA PRO A 65 26.63 2.43 14.07
C PRO A 65 26.84 1.67 12.76
N ASN A 66 26.11 2.06 11.71
CA ASN A 66 26.33 1.54 10.36
C ASN A 66 27.63 2.12 9.78
N LEU A 67 28.75 1.43 10.03
CA LEU A 67 30.08 1.85 9.58
C LEU A 67 30.24 1.82 8.06
N LEU A 68 29.50 0.95 7.38
CA LEU A 68 29.58 0.79 5.93
C LEU A 68 28.82 1.90 5.20
N ASN A 69 27.64 2.27 5.69
CA ASN A 69 26.76 3.30 5.15
C ASN A 69 26.60 3.24 3.61
N GLN A 70 26.39 2.02 3.07
CA GLN A 70 26.26 1.74 1.64
C GLN A 70 27.48 2.11 0.77
N LYS A 71 28.66 2.35 1.37
CA LYS A 71 29.92 2.57 0.66
C LYS A 71 30.57 1.23 0.31
N PHE A 72 30.14 0.61 -0.79
CA PHE A 72 30.65 -0.70 -1.20
C PHE A 72 31.97 -0.66 -1.96
N LYS A 73 32.44 0.54 -2.37
CA LYS A 73 33.76 0.70 -2.98
C LYS A 73 34.82 0.66 -1.90
N VAL A 74 35.63 -0.39 -1.91
CA VAL A 74 36.69 -0.63 -0.92
C VAL A 74 38.04 -0.84 -1.61
N ASP A 75 39.12 -0.51 -0.91
CA ASP A 75 40.49 -0.51 -1.47
C ASP A 75 41.08 -1.91 -1.67
N GLY A 76 40.35 -2.97 -1.28
CA GLY A 76 40.78 -4.35 -1.47
C GLY A 76 39.80 -5.38 -0.90
N PRO A 77 39.99 -6.67 -1.22
CA PRO A 77 39.15 -7.76 -0.73
C PRO A 77 39.26 -7.92 0.80
N GLY A 78 38.22 -8.48 1.43
CA GLY A 78 38.19 -8.77 2.87
C GLY A 78 38.01 -7.55 3.79
N LYS A 79 37.87 -6.34 3.24
CA LYS A 79 37.63 -5.11 4.02
C LYS A 79 36.20 -4.98 4.54
N VAL A 80 35.24 -5.53 3.83
CA VAL A 80 33.81 -5.48 4.16
C VAL A 80 33.18 -6.82 3.78
N TRP A 81 32.29 -7.32 4.65
CA TRP A 81 31.49 -8.51 4.42
C TRP A 81 30.02 -8.12 4.44
N VAL A 82 29.25 -8.53 3.42
CA VAL A 82 27.81 -8.23 3.29
C VAL A 82 27.09 -9.55 3.00
N THR A 83 25.94 -9.74 3.62
CA THR A 83 25.05 -10.88 3.38
C THR A 83 23.60 -10.42 3.39
N ASP A 84 22.72 -11.13 2.69
CA ASP A 84 21.28 -10.90 2.68
C ASP A 84 20.55 -12.19 3.09
N ILE A 85 19.40 -12.06 3.76
CA ILE A 85 18.59 -13.19 4.19
C ILE A 85 17.27 -13.18 3.42
N THR A 86 17.13 -14.13 2.50
CA THR A 86 15.88 -14.37 1.77
C THR A 86 14.99 -15.30 2.59
N TYR A 87 13.82 -14.83 3.01
CA TYR A 87 12.77 -15.70 3.58
C TYR A 87 12.01 -16.35 2.41
N ILE A 88 12.13 -17.68 2.27
CA ILE A 88 11.38 -18.49 1.28
C ILE A 88 10.04 -18.91 1.90
#